data_AF-A0A377D7C3-F1
#
_entry.id   AF-A0A377D7C3-F1
#
_cell.length_a   1.000
_cell.length_b   1.000
_cell.length_c   1.000
_cell.angle_alpha   90.00
_cell.angle_beta   90.00
_cell.angle_gamma   90.00
#
_symmetry.space_group_name_H-M   'P 1'
#
loop_
_entity.id
_entity.type
_entity.pdbx_description
1 polymer ?
#
loop_
_entity_poly.entity_id
_entity_poly.type
_entity_poly.pdbx_seq_one_letter_code
_entity_poly.pdbx_strand_id
1 'polypeptide(L)' 'MARFPTVTDLANAPLDEVLHLWTGLGYYARARNLHKAAQQVAALHGGKFPETFEEVASTAGRRAFHRRRDSLAFSG' A
#
# COMPACT_ATOMS: atom_id res chain seq x y z
N MET A 1 19.34 9.29 -13.27
CA MET A 1 18.36 10.22 -12.67
C MET A 1 17.18 9.40 -12.17
N ALA A 2 16.87 9.42 -10.87
CA ALA A 2 15.70 8.71 -10.34
C ALA A 2 14.43 9.53 -10.65
N ARG A 3 13.42 8.91 -11.28
CA ARG A 3 12.18 9.61 -11.69
C ARG A 3 11.31 10.01 -10.49
N PHE A 4 11.35 9.21 -9.42
CA PHE A 4 10.64 9.49 -8.17
C PHE A 4 11.63 9.38 -7.00
N PRO A 5 12.24 10.50 -6.58
CA PRO A 5 13.20 10.49 -5.48
C PRO A 5 12.51 10.32 -4.12
N THR A 6 11.23 10.68 -3.98
CA THR A 6 10.46 10.50 -2.74
C THR A 6 9.18 9.67 -2.94
N VAL A 7 8.68 9.09 -1.84
CA VAL A 7 7.38 8.37 -1.84
C VAL A 7 6.21 9.31 -2.18
N THR A 8 6.32 10.58 -1.81
CA THR A 8 5.33 11.61 -2.13
C THR A 8 5.29 11.92 -3.62
N ASP A 9 6.44 11.96 -4.28
CA ASP A 9 6.51 12.13 -5.74
C ASP A 9 5.84 10.95 -6.45
N LEU A 10 6.10 9.73 -5.98
CA LEU A 10 5.45 8.53 -6.50
C LEU A 10 3.93 8.51 -6.22
N ALA A 11 3.50 9.05 -5.08
CA ALA A 11 2.09 9.13 -4.70
C ALA A 11 1.30 10.15 -5.55
N ASN A 12 1.92 11.28 -5.87
CA ASN A 12 1.33 12.36 -6.66
C ASN A 12 1.40 12.11 -8.17
N ALA A 13 2.27 11.21 -8.62
CA ALA A 13 2.39 10.86 -10.03
C ALA A 13 1.10 10.18 -10.54
N PRO A 14 0.72 10.39 -11.82
CA PRO A 14 -0.39 9.68 -12.42
C PRO A 14 -0.08 8.18 -12.53
N LEU A 15 -1.07 7.34 -12.26
CA LEU A 15 -0.92 5.88 -12.31
C LEU A 15 -0.40 5.40 -13.68
N ASP A 16 -0.82 6.04 -14.78
CA ASP A 16 -0.37 5.69 -16.12
C ASP A 16 1.14 5.89 -16.31
N GLU A 17 1.73 6.93 -15.70
CA GLU A 17 3.19 7.15 -15.73
C GLU A 17 3.92 6.07 -14.91
N VAL A 18 3.37 5.69 -13.76
CA VAL A 18 3.90 4.59 -12.93
C VAL A 18 3.85 3.27 -13.69
N LEU A 19 2.73 2.99 -14.39
CA LEU A 19 2.59 1.79 -15.21
C LEU A 19 3.51 1.82 -16.43
N HIS A 20 3.71 2.99 -17.04
CA HIS A 20 4.63 3.18 -18.15
C HIS A 20 6.07 2.84 -17.74
N LEU A 21 6.51 3.29 -16.56
CA LEU A 21 7.84 2.96 -16.02
C LEU A 21 7.96 1.49 -15.59
N TRP A 22 6.83 0.83 -15.34
CA TRP A 22 6.77 -0.60 -15.03
C TRP A 22 6.68 -1.49 -16.28
N THR A 23 6.56 -0.90 -17.47
CA THR A 23 6.53 -1.68 -18.71
C THR A 23 7.83 -2.48 -18.85
N GLY A 24 7.69 -3.77 -19.20
CA GLY A 24 8.81 -4.71 -19.30
C GLY A 24 9.09 -5.53 -18.03
N LEU A 25 8.61 -5.13 -16.85
CA LEU A 25 8.79 -5.92 -15.61
C LEU A 25 7.67 -6.94 -15.36
N GLY A 26 6.56 -6.83 -16.08
CA GLY A 26 5.38 -7.66 -15.87
C GLY A 26 4.66 -7.37 -14.54
N TYR A 27 3.59 -8.12 -14.26
CA TYR A 27 2.83 -8.05 -13.00
C TYR A 27 2.39 -6.62 -12.59
N TYR A 28 1.64 -5.93 -13.46
CA TYR A 28 1.07 -4.59 -13.20
C TYR A 28 0.24 -4.47 -11.91
N ALA A 29 -0.23 -5.59 -11.35
CA ALA A 29 -0.86 -5.61 -10.04
C ALA A 29 0.07 -5.12 -8.91
N ARG A 30 1.38 -5.44 -8.97
CA ARG A 30 2.36 -4.94 -8.00
C ARG A 30 2.56 -3.43 -8.13
N ALA A 31 2.66 -2.93 -9.37
CA ALA A 31 2.79 -1.49 -9.63
C ALA A 31 1.61 -0.70 -9.01
N ARG A 32 0.38 -1.19 -9.23
CA ARG A 32 -0.84 -0.58 -8.66
C ARG A 32 -0.84 -0.64 -7.14
N ASN A 33 -0.45 -1.75 -6.54
CA ASN A 33 -0.39 -1.88 -5.08
C ASN A 33 0.70 -0.98 -4.48
N LEU A 34 1.85 -0.86 -5.12
CA LEU A 34 2.92 0.03 -4.70
C LEU A 34 2.48 1.50 -4.75
N HIS A 35 1.84 1.90 -5.86
CA HIS A 35 1.35 3.27 -6.00
C HIS A 35 0.27 3.60 -4.96
N LYS A 36 -0.65 2.67 -4.68
CA LYS A 36 -1.63 2.81 -3.59
C LYS A 36 -0.96 2.91 -2.21
N ALA A 37 0.05 2.09 -1.95
CA ALA A 37 0.79 2.16 -0.69
C ALA A 37 1.51 3.51 -0.55
N ALA A 38 2.12 4.03 -1.62
CA ALA A 38 2.75 5.35 -1.63
C ALA A 38 1.74 6.47 -1.33
N GLN A 39 0.55 6.41 -1.93
CA GLN A 39 -0.55 7.35 -1.64
C GLN A 39 -1.00 7.29 -0.18
N GLN A 40 -1.13 6.09 0.38
CA GLN A 40 -1.49 5.93 1.78
C GLN A 40 -0.41 6.47 2.72
N VAL A 41 0.87 6.20 2.44
CA VAL A 41 1.99 6.73 3.23
C VAL A 41 2.04 8.26 3.13
N ALA A 42 1.84 8.84 1.95
CA ALA A 42 1.78 10.28 1.76
C ALA A 42 0.62 10.90 2.56
N ALA A 43 -0.57 10.28 2.53
CA ALA A 43 -1.76 10.78 3.22
C ALA A 43 -1.69 10.62 4.76
N LEU A 44 -1.16 9.49 5.25
CA LEU A 44 -1.16 9.16 6.68
C LEU A 44 0.07 9.70 7.43
N HIS A 45 1.23 9.74 6.77
CA HIS A 45 2.51 10.10 7.39
C HIS A 45 3.12 11.38 6.80
N GLY A 46 2.37 12.12 5.98
CA GLY A 46 2.82 13.40 5.39
C GLY A 46 4.03 13.25 4.48
N GLY A 47 4.19 12.08 3.85
CA GLY A 47 5.32 11.80 2.96
C GLY A 47 6.59 11.32 3.66
N LYS A 48 6.56 11.13 4.99
CA LYS A 48 7.62 10.39 5.70
C LYS A 48 7.33 8.90 5.60
N PHE A 49 8.27 8.15 5.03
CA PHE A 49 8.18 6.70 5.05
C PHE A 49 8.24 6.23 6.51
N PRO A 50 7.36 5.32 6.95
CA PRO A 50 7.39 4.87 8.34
C PRO A 50 8.73 4.17 8.59
N GLU A 51 9.47 4.59 9.61
CA GLU A 51 10.78 4.02 9.96
C GLU A 51 10.65 2.63 10.60
N THR A 52 9.42 2.23 10.95
CA THR A 52 9.17 0.96 11.60
C THR A 52 8.33 0.02 10.72
N PHE A 53 8.72 -1.25 10.71
CA PHE A 53 8.02 -2.31 9.98
C PHE A 53 6.55 -2.46 10.44
N GLU A 54 6.24 -2.16 11.71
CA GLU A 54 4.87 -2.19 12.25
C GLU A 54 3.94 -1.13 11.63
N GLU A 55 4.44 0.07 11.37
CA GLU A 55 3.67 1.15 10.73
C GLU A 55 3.41 0.84 9.25
N VAL A 56 4.38 0.24 8.56
CA VAL A 56 4.23 -0.23 7.17
C VAL A 56 3.26 -1.41 7.09
N ALA A 57 3.33 -2.36 8.03
CA ALA A 57 2.42 -3.51 8.11
C ALA A 57 0.97 -3.08 8.38
N SER A 58 0.77 -1.93 9.04
CA SER A 58 -0.56 -1.37 9.30
C SER A 58 -1.19 -0.71 8.06
N THR A 59 -0.36 -0.19 7.14
CA THR A 59 -0.83 0.46 5.89
C THR A 59 -1.08 -0.56 4.77
N ALA A 60 -0.21 -1.57 4.62
CA ALA A 60 -0.33 -2.59 3.59
C ALA A 60 -1.31 -3.71 3.99
N GLY A 61 -2.60 -3.38 4.04
CA GLY A 61 -3.66 -4.38 3.97
C GLY A 61 -3.78 -5.28 5.20
N ARG A 62 -4.50 -4.80 6.21
CA ARG A 62 -5.52 -5.67 6.83
C ARG A 62 -6.57 -6.02 5.77
N ARG A 63 -6.23 -6.94 4.85
CA ARG A 63 -7.23 -7.90 4.39
C ARG A 63 -7.69 -8.58 5.65
N ALA A 64 -8.92 -8.29 6.06
CA ALA A 64 -9.59 -8.89 7.17
C ALA A 64 -9.48 -10.43 7.08
N PHE A 65 -8.50 -11.00 7.77
CA PHE A 65 -8.56 -12.40 8.18
C PHE A 65 -9.06 -12.46 9.62
N HIS A 66 -10.01 -11.60 9.98
CA HIS A 66 -10.93 -11.93 11.05
C HIS A 66 -12.09 -12.71 10.44
N ARG A 67 -11.79 -13.96 10.09
CA ARG A 67 -12.80 -14.99 9.88
C ARG A 67 -13.63 -15.05 11.17
N ARG A 68 -14.86 -14.54 11.09
CA ARG A 68 -15.90 -14.76 12.10
C ARG A 68 -15.87 -16.19 12.60
N ARG A 69 -15.83 -16.37 13.92
CA ARG A 69 -16.55 -17.44 14.63
C ARG A 69 -16.77 -17.07 16.10
N ASP A 70 -17.37 -15.90 16.32
CA ASP A 70 -18.23 -15.73 17.50
C ASP A 70 -19.57 -16.41 17.17
N SER A 71 -19.71 -17.66 17.58
CA SER A 71 -20.98 -18.34 17.77
C SER A 71 -20.69 -19.65 18.49
N LEU A 72 -20.96 -19.63 19.80
CA LEU A 72 -21.55 -20.68 20.63
C LEU A 72 -20.99 -20.59 22.05
N ALA A 73 -21.42 -19.56 22.77
CA ALA A 73 -21.56 -19.63 24.21
C ALA A 73 -23.06 -19.60 24.52
N PHE A 74 -23.49 -20.58 25.30
CA PHE A 74 -24.69 -20.60 26.13
C PHE A 74 -26.06 -20.74 25.45
N SER A 75 -26.55 -21.98 25.40
CA SER A 75 -27.96 -22.28 25.60
C SER A 75 -28.10 -23.71 26.14
N GLY A 76 -28.75 -23.86 27.29
CA GLY A 76 -29.28 -25.13 27.81
C GLY A 76 -28.47 -25.77 28.91
#